data_AF-A0A7S3UX26-F1
#
_entry.id   AF-A0A7S3UX26-F1
#
_cell.length_a   1.000
_cell.length_b   1.000
_cell.length_c   1.000
_cell.angle_alpha   90.00
_cell.angle_beta   90.00
_cell.angle_gamma   90.00
#
_symmetry.space_group_name_H-M   'P 1'
#
loop_
_entity.id
_entity.type
_entity.pdbx_description
1 polymer ?
#
loop_
_entity_poly.entity_id
_entity_poly.type
_entity_poly.pdbx_seq_one_letter_code
_entity_poly.pdbx_strand_id
1 'polypeptide(L)'
;RGSVDDGDPETTNLYVGNLAPTITEETLTDIFSAYGEIYSVKIMWPRTEEERQRKRNCGFVSYMRRADAEDAKMAMHDQDLEGYRISVGWGKAIKKLANPGAITPLVKPRQLAAQAAKQIAAGAKVGTGKGDLDPSMVASLAVAAIQQKVSGVDTKGSGRSGKWDLAPEEVERAMTDEDEKIEVAFPEDQRQKVLIDRLARYVAKDGQPLENKIREKEIGNPEYAFLTEHGSSEGHYYRWRVWSLLMGDRERKWRERPFQMAVGGPFWVPPKLDAATKKYEEQEEKRRQEREKEKVREREEKRKERDGRYKYMTGRQLEKAREKERGRAAKTALTDDEYDQLSDMLRGLTNSRRKIKEAMGFALDHADASEEVVQLLAESLGLKATPAPVKVARLHLLSDILHNSSAPVRHAASYRTRLQDALPQVFDALRLAREAEEAKGRMSAQSFESKVMRVLGVWEGWSLYPPLFISGLEATFRRRQEDLDRAKPEGVAEADLDRPGLEKKAKQAGLHFTDADGALLLLQKLTHLNKYIKAKAAGRDLAEEEDAAKEAAAAAAAAGG
;
A
#
# COMPACT_ATOMS: atom_id res chain seq x y z
N ARG A 1 3.79 25.30 41.29
CA ARG A 1 3.57 26.73 40.98
C ARG A 1 3.77 26.87 39.47
N GLY A 2 2.71 27.12 38.70
CA GLY A 2 2.83 27.33 37.25
C GLY A 2 3.64 28.60 36.98
N SER A 3 4.45 28.62 35.92
CA SER A 3 5.19 29.84 35.55
C SER A 3 4.19 30.92 35.19
N VAL A 4 4.06 31.91 36.06
CA VAL A 4 3.31 33.13 35.80
C VAL A 4 4.18 33.97 34.86
N ASP A 5 3.58 34.32 33.74
CA ASP A 5 3.88 35.39 32.77
C ASP A 5 5.26 36.08 32.88
N ASP A 6 6.12 35.89 31.87
CA ASP A 6 7.32 36.72 31.63
C ASP A 6 6.97 38.05 30.91
N GLY A 7 5.68 38.33 30.62
CA GLY A 7 5.25 39.62 30.09
C GLY A 7 5.58 39.84 28.60
N ASP A 8 5.72 38.76 27.81
CA ASP A 8 5.81 38.86 26.34
C ASP A 8 4.40 38.83 25.72
N PRO A 9 3.85 39.97 25.26
CA PRO A 9 2.52 40.03 24.65
C PRO A 9 2.42 39.21 23.36
N GLU A 10 3.54 38.83 22.73
CA GLU A 10 3.56 38.08 21.48
C GLU A 10 3.83 36.57 21.64
N THR A 11 3.88 36.05 22.87
CA THR A 11 4.15 34.61 23.08
C THR A 11 3.13 33.73 22.36
N THR A 12 3.58 32.82 21.49
CA THR A 12 2.67 31.87 20.83
C THR A 12 2.59 30.54 21.55
N ASN A 13 3.16 30.45 22.76
CA ASN A 13 3.22 29.23 23.54
C ASN A 13 2.14 29.20 24.62
N LEU A 14 1.34 28.15 24.64
CA LEU A 14 0.31 27.89 25.63
C LEU A 14 0.78 26.82 26.61
N TYR A 15 0.56 27.07 27.89
CA TYR A 15 0.64 26.07 28.94
C TYR A 15 -0.73 25.41 29.11
N VAL A 16 -0.78 24.08 29.05
CA VAL A 16 -1.99 23.29 29.25
C VAL A 16 -1.83 22.46 30.53
N GLY A 17 -2.53 22.86 31.59
CA GLY A 17 -2.52 22.20 32.87
C GLY A 17 -3.72 21.26 33.06
N ASN A 18 -3.62 20.40 34.07
CA ASN A 18 -4.68 19.48 34.49
C ASN A 18 -5.06 18.43 33.42
N LEU A 19 -4.07 17.94 32.67
CA LEU A 19 -4.28 16.91 31.66
C LEU A 19 -4.44 15.52 32.29
N ALA A 20 -5.29 14.68 31.70
CA ALA A 20 -5.40 13.27 32.09
C ALA A 20 -4.07 12.53 31.82
N PRO A 21 -3.67 11.55 32.65
CA PRO A 21 -2.45 10.77 32.44
C PRO A 21 -2.41 9.97 31.12
N THR A 22 -3.59 9.72 30.54
CA THR A 22 -3.81 8.97 29.29
C THR A 22 -3.64 9.82 28.04
N ILE A 23 -3.69 11.16 28.15
CA ILE A 23 -3.57 12.06 27.00
C ILE A 23 -2.14 12.00 26.44
N THR A 24 -2.04 11.82 25.13
CA THR A 24 -0.76 11.81 24.38
C THR A 24 -0.55 13.12 23.62
N GLU A 25 0.68 13.34 23.14
CA GLU A 25 1.01 14.50 22.30
C GLU A 25 0.23 14.48 20.98
N GLU A 26 -0.06 13.29 20.42
CA GLU A 26 -0.91 13.12 19.23
C GLU A 26 -2.34 13.61 19.50
N THR A 27 -2.95 13.21 20.63
CA THR A 27 -4.29 13.64 21.01
C THR A 27 -4.37 15.16 21.23
N LEU A 28 -3.36 15.75 21.89
CA LEU A 28 -3.27 17.20 22.03
C LEU A 28 -3.11 17.90 20.68
N THR A 29 -2.30 17.34 19.77
CA THR A 29 -2.13 17.89 18.43
C THR A 29 -3.44 17.86 17.64
N ASP A 30 -4.19 16.75 17.69
CA ASP A 30 -5.47 16.63 17.01
C ASP A 30 -6.51 17.64 17.52
N ILE A 31 -6.57 17.86 18.83
CA ILE A 31 -7.50 18.80 19.45
C ILE A 31 -7.10 20.26 19.17
N PHE A 32 -5.83 20.61 19.38
CA PHE A 32 -5.36 21.99 19.30
C PHE A 32 -5.11 22.44 17.84
N SER A 33 -4.90 21.51 16.90
CA SER A 33 -4.74 21.84 15.47
C SER A 33 -6.01 22.38 14.82
N ALA A 34 -7.16 22.25 15.49
CA ALA A 34 -8.43 22.85 15.07
C ALA A 34 -8.37 24.40 15.05
N TYR A 35 -7.51 25.00 15.87
CA TYR A 35 -7.43 26.46 16.05
C TYR A 35 -6.30 27.11 15.23
N GLY A 36 -5.32 26.34 14.76
CA GLY A 36 -4.24 26.86 13.92
C GLY A 36 -3.03 25.93 13.83
N GLU A 37 -2.02 26.38 13.10
CA GLU A 37 -0.81 25.58 12.86
C GLU A 37 0.04 25.51 14.13
N ILE A 38 0.28 24.28 14.59
CA ILE A 38 1.08 24.01 15.77
C ILE A 38 2.56 23.93 15.37
N TYR A 39 3.38 24.76 16.01
CA TYR A 39 4.84 24.71 15.95
C TYR A 39 5.40 23.50 16.73
N SER A 40 4.90 23.24 17.94
CA SER A 40 5.32 22.10 18.76
C SER A 40 4.33 21.77 19.86
N VAL A 41 4.13 20.48 20.15
CA VAL A 41 3.45 19.99 21.37
C VAL A 41 4.45 19.25 22.24
N LYS A 42 4.35 19.43 23.56
CA LYS A 42 5.18 18.68 24.52
C LYS A 42 4.45 18.40 25.82
N ILE A 43 4.34 17.13 26.22
CA ILE A 43 3.82 16.77 27.55
C ILE A 43 4.97 16.71 28.57
N MET A 44 4.78 17.37 29.70
CA MET A 44 5.66 17.33 30.85
C MET A 44 5.21 16.20 31.77
N TRP A 45 5.87 15.05 31.63
CA TRP A 45 5.66 13.88 32.48
C TRP A 45 6.18 14.13 33.91
N PRO A 46 5.47 13.65 34.94
CA PRO A 46 5.82 13.88 36.34
C PRO A 46 7.21 13.33 36.66
N ARG A 47 8.07 14.17 37.23
CA ARG A 47 9.48 13.82 37.50
C ARG A 47 9.70 13.37 38.95
N THR A 48 8.78 13.69 39.85
CA THR A 48 8.83 13.31 41.27
C THR A 48 7.64 12.43 41.67
N GLU A 49 7.81 11.67 42.76
CA GLU A 49 6.75 10.80 43.28
C GLU A 49 5.51 11.59 43.75
N GLU A 50 5.72 12.80 44.29
CA GLU A 50 4.65 13.73 44.66
C GLU A 50 3.84 14.23 43.45
N GLU A 51 4.49 14.42 42.29
CA GLU A 51 3.80 14.78 41.04
C GLU A 51 3.05 13.58 40.45
N ARG A 52 3.62 12.37 40.55
CA ARG A 52 2.96 11.13 40.13
C ARG A 52 1.70 10.85 40.93
N GLN A 53 1.70 11.16 42.23
CA GLN A 53 0.53 11.02 43.10
C GLN A 53 -0.61 12.00 42.77
N ARG A 54 -0.36 13.10 42.06
CA ARG A 54 -1.39 14.07 41.63
C ARG A 54 -2.28 13.55 40.49
N LYS A 55 -1.90 12.42 39.85
CA LYS A 55 -2.60 11.76 38.74
C LYS A 55 -2.99 12.69 37.59
N ARG A 56 -2.17 13.72 37.34
CA ARG A 56 -2.45 14.76 36.33
C ARG A 56 -1.14 15.23 35.73
N ASN A 57 -1.15 15.42 34.42
CA ASN A 57 -0.03 15.91 33.66
C ASN A 57 -0.22 17.39 33.30
N CYS A 58 0.85 18.00 32.79
CA CYS A 58 0.79 19.31 32.14
C CYS A 58 1.58 19.24 30.83
N GLY A 59 1.34 20.17 29.92
CA GLY A 59 1.99 20.22 28.63
C GLY A 59 2.08 21.63 28.09
N PHE A 60 2.76 21.77 26.96
CA PHE A 60 2.87 23.00 26.21
C PHE A 60 2.44 22.78 24.77
N VAL A 61 1.71 23.75 24.22
CA VAL A 61 1.30 23.80 22.81
C VAL A 61 1.74 25.15 22.26
N SER A 62 2.69 25.14 21.32
CA SER A 62 3.15 26.35 20.67
C SER A 62 2.57 26.45 19.27
N TYR A 63 1.99 27.60 18.94
CA TYR A 63 1.46 27.89 17.61
C TYR A 63 2.46 28.66 16.76
N MET A 64 2.31 28.57 15.43
CA MET A 64 3.06 29.42 14.49
C MET A 64 2.66 30.89 14.61
N ARG A 65 1.38 31.18 14.83
CA ARG A 65 0.83 32.53 14.96
C ARG A 65 0.28 32.80 16.35
N ARG A 66 0.35 34.06 16.78
CA ARG A 66 -0.17 34.51 18.07
C ARG A 66 -1.70 34.44 18.14
N ALA A 67 -2.38 34.86 17.07
CA ALA A 67 -3.85 34.83 16.99
C ALA A 67 -4.43 33.42 17.22
N ASP A 68 -3.84 32.41 16.59
CA ASP A 68 -4.25 31.01 16.74
C ASP A 68 -4.12 30.53 18.19
N ALA A 69 -3.07 30.98 18.89
CA ALA A 69 -2.87 30.68 20.31
C ALA A 69 -3.89 31.39 21.21
N GLU A 70 -4.32 32.61 20.86
CA GLU A 70 -5.34 33.36 21.60
C GLU A 70 -6.71 32.70 21.49
N ASP A 71 -7.09 32.31 20.27
CA ASP A 71 -8.34 31.60 20.01
C ASP A 71 -8.37 30.23 20.72
N ALA A 72 -7.29 29.46 20.61
CA ALA A 72 -7.15 28.18 21.30
C ALA A 72 -7.21 28.34 22.82
N LYS A 73 -6.55 29.37 23.37
CA LYS A 73 -6.60 29.65 24.81
C LYS A 73 -8.02 29.97 25.26
N MET A 74 -8.73 30.84 24.54
CA MET A 74 -10.08 31.25 24.91
C MET A 74 -11.10 30.12 24.79
N ALA A 75 -10.97 29.27 23.76
CA ALA A 75 -11.89 28.17 23.52
C ALA A 75 -11.64 26.95 24.41
N MET A 76 -10.37 26.64 24.70
CA MET A 76 -9.99 25.41 25.43
C MET A 76 -9.81 25.61 26.94
N HIS A 77 -9.75 26.84 27.44
CA HIS A 77 -9.73 27.06 28.89
C HIS A 77 -11.04 26.57 29.52
N ASP A 78 -10.94 25.84 30.64
CA ASP A 78 -12.05 25.23 31.39
C ASP A 78 -12.86 24.15 30.63
N GLN A 79 -12.37 23.66 29.49
CA GLN A 79 -12.98 22.51 28.79
C GLN A 79 -12.68 21.19 29.49
N ASP A 80 -13.61 20.24 29.42
CA ASP A 80 -13.41 18.88 29.94
C ASP A 80 -12.75 17.99 28.88
N LEU A 81 -11.57 17.45 29.18
CA LEU A 81 -10.88 16.45 28.38
C LEU A 81 -10.68 15.18 29.21
N GLU A 82 -11.32 14.09 28.79
CA GLU A 82 -11.27 12.78 29.45
C GLU A 82 -11.62 12.82 30.96
N GLY A 83 -12.57 13.68 31.36
CA GLY A 83 -13.00 13.85 32.75
C GLY A 83 -12.11 14.79 33.57
N TYR A 84 -11.19 15.51 32.93
CA TYR A 84 -10.35 16.53 33.55
C TYR A 84 -10.60 17.91 32.92
N ARG A 85 -11.01 18.88 33.73
CA ARG A 85 -11.13 20.28 33.30
C ARG A 85 -9.76 20.91 33.08
N ILE A 86 -9.38 21.13 31.84
CA ILE A 86 -8.05 21.65 31.51
C ILE A 86 -7.97 23.16 31.76
N SER A 87 -6.78 23.61 32.16
CA SER A 87 -6.51 25.04 32.34
C SER A 87 -5.46 25.48 31.33
N VAL A 88 -5.83 26.38 30.42
CA VAL A 88 -4.95 26.90 29.37
C VAL A 88 -4.47 28.29 29.71
N GLY A 89 -3.16 28.47 29.88
CA GLY A 89 -2.51 29.74 30.20
C GLY A 89 -1.42 30.09 29.21
N TRP A 90 -0.86 31.29 29.32
CA TRP A 90 0.33 31.65 28.56
C TRP A 90 1.55 30.92 29.13
N GLY A 91 2.33 30.29 28.26
CA GLY A 91 3.59 29.66 28.58
C GLY A 91 4.78 30.55 28.21
N LYS A 92 5.96 30.18 28.71
CA LYS A 92 7.21 30.87 28.38
C LYS A 92 7.40 30.93 26.86
N ALA A 93 7.70 32.12 26.33
CA ALA A 93 7.97 32.32 24.92
C ALA A 93 9.10 31.40 24.47
N ILE A 94 8.84 30.63 23.42
CA ILE A 94 9.85 29.81 22.78
C ILE A 94 10.52 30.70 21.74
N LYS A 95 11.85 30.88 21.83
CA LYS A 95 12.62 31.55 20.77
C LYS A 95 12.49 30.72 19.51
N LYS A 96 11.52 31.09 18.66
CA LYS A 96 11.45 30.62 17.29
C LYS A 96 12.69 31.17 16.61
N LEU A 97 13.59 30.30 16.18
CA LEU A 97 14.65 30.72 15.26
C LEU A 97 13.94 31.27 14.03
N ALA A 98 13.99 32.59 13.85
CA ALA A 98 13.57 33.23 12.62
C ALA A 98 14.55 32.74 11.54
N ASN A 99 14.15 31.68 10.86
CA ASN A 99 14.81 31.20 9.65
C ASN A 99 14.05 31.84 8.49
N PRO A 100 14.67 32.74 7.71
CA PRO A 100 14.14 33.23 6.43
C PRO A 100 14.07 32.13 5.35
N GLY A 101 13.77 30.89 5.74
CA GLY A 101 13.74 29.67 4.95
C GLY A 101 12.98 28.53 5.65
N ALA A 102 12.12 28.85 6.63
CA ALA A 102 11.20 27.89 7.22
C ALA A 102 10.07 27.57 6.23
N ILE A 103 10.35 26.59 5.38
CA ILE A 103 9.46 26.11 4.33
C ILE A 103 8.35 25.26 4.95
N THR A 104 7.13 25.58 4.54
CA THR A 104 5.85 24.92 4.85
C THR A 104 5.95 23.39 4.71
N PRO A 105 5.34 22.61 5.62
CA PRO A 105 5.29 21.15 5.48
C PRO A 105 4.66 20.76 4.13
N LEU A 106 5.24 19.78 3.42
CA LEU A 106 4.64 19.18 2.22
C LEU A 106 3.42 18.35 2.64
N VAL A 107 2.29 19.03 2.85
CA VAL A 107 1.01 18.42 3.21
C VAL A 107 0.44 17.69 1.99
N LYS A 108 -0.06 16.46 2.17
CA LYS A 108 -0.65 15.69 1.07
C LYS A 108 -1.86 16.44 0.49
N PRO A 109 -2.07 16.46 -0.84
CA PRO A 109 -3.15 17.22 -1.49
C PRO A 109 -4.55 16.99 -0.89
N ARG A 110 -4.79 15.78 -0.38
CA ARG A 110 -6.04 15.37 0.27
C ARG A 110 -6.33 16.10 1.60
N GLN A 111 -5.30 16.49 2.33
CA GLN A 111 -5.43 17.23 3.60
C GLN A 111 -5.69 18.73 3.35
N LEU A 112 -5.00 19.32 2.37
CA LEU A 112 -5.28 20.67 1.87
C LEU A 112 -6.72 20.82 1.35
N ALA A 113 -7.21 19.83 0.61
CA ALA A 113 -8.60 19.79 0.13
C ALA A 113 -9.64 19.75 1.27
N ALA A 114 -9.35 19.03 2.36
CA ALA A 114 -10.23 18.94 3.52
C ALA A 114 -10.29 20.23 4.34
N GLN A 115 -9.17 20.95 4.43
CA GLN A 115 -9.07 22.23 5.13
C GLN A 115 -9.80 23.35 4.37
N ALA A 116 -9.65 23.38 3.04
CA ALA A 116 -10.35 24.33 2.17
C ALA A 116 -11.87 24.10 2.14
N ALA A 117 -12.33 22.84 2.15
CA ALA A 117 -13.75 22.50 2.23
C ALA A 117 -14.41 23.01 3.52
N LYS A 118 -13.69 23.02 4.66
CA LYS A 118 -14.19 23.56 5.93
C LYS A 118 -14.36 25.08 5.91
N GLN A 119 -13.50 25.81 5.20
CA GLN A 119 -13.59 27.28 5.11
C GLN A 119 -14.69 27.76 4.15
N ILE A 120 -14.96 27.01 3.08
CA ILE A 120 -16.11 27.26 2.19
C ILE A 120 -17.42 27.02 2.95
N ALA A 121 -17.49 25.97 3.78
CA ALA A 121 -18.65 25.72 4.64
C ALA A 121 -18.87 26.84 5.69
N ALA A 122 -17.86 27.67 5.96
CA ALA A 122 -17.92 28.83 6.85
C ALA A 122 -18.25 30.16 6.14
N GLY A 123 -18.49 30.15 4.81
CA GLY A 123 -19.06 31.30 4.08
C GLY A 123 -18.06 32.32 3.51
N ALA A 124 -16.78 31.98 3.36
CA ALA A 124 -15.76 32.86 2.80
C ALA A 124 -15.97 33.17 1.29
N LYS A 125 -15.74 34.42 0.85
CA LYS A 125 -15.86 34.88 -0.55
C LYS A 125 -14.49 34.98 -1.23
N VAL A 126 -14.40 35.00 -2.56
CA VAL A 126 -13.10 35.14 -3.26
C VAL A 126 -12.67 36.60 -3.32
N GLY A 127 -11.49 36.92 -2.78
CA GLY A 127 -10.98 38.29 -2.68
C GLY A 127 -9.71 38.41 -1.81
N THR A 128 -9.14 39.61 -1.75
CA THR A 128 -7.94 39.92 -0.95
C THR A 128 -8.26 40.53 0.43
N GLY A 129 -9.55 40.51 0.83
CA GLY A 129 -10.03 41.04 2.10
C GLY A 129 -9.84 40.09 3.28
N LYS A 130 -9.84 40.66 4.50
CA LYS A 130 -9.75 39.89 5.76
C LYS A 130 -10.99 38.99 5.91
N GLY A 131 -10.84 37.69 5.65
CA GLY A 131 -11.92 36.70 5.68
C GLY A 131 -12.30 36.11 4.30
N ASP A 132 -11.62 36.53 3.24
CA ASP A 132 -11.84 36.03 1.88
C ASP A 132 -10.86 34.90 1.49
N LEU A 133 -11.28 34.04 0.57
CA LEU A 133 -10.50 33.04 -0.14
C LEU A 133 -9.63 33.71 -1.20
N ASP A 134 -8.33 33.57 -1.05
CA ASP A 134 -7.33 34.10 -1.98
C ASP A 134 -7.50 33.50 -3.40
N PRO A 135 -7.30 34.26 -4.49
CA PRO A 135 -7.35 33.74 -5.86
C PRO A 135 -6.38 32.56 -6.12
N SER A 136 -5.27 32.45 -5.39
CA SER A 136 -4.36 31.30 -5.45
C SER A 136 -4.89 30.06 -4.69
N MET A 137 -5.76 30.25 -3.69
CA MET A 137 -6.56 29.15 -3.11
C MET A 137 -7.59 28.63 -4.11
N VAL A 138 -8.15 29.46 -4.99
CA VAL A 138 -9.05 29.01 -6.06
C VAL A 138 -8.33 28.12 -7.07
N ALA A 139 -7.07 28.40 -7.38
CA ALA A 139 -6.23 27.53 -8.21
C ALA A 139 -5.93 26.17 -7.54
N SER A 140 -5.69 26.17 -6.23
CA SER A 140 -5.50 24.93 -5.44
C SER A 140 -6.82 24.15 -5.24
N LEU A 141 -7.95 24.86 -5.13
CA LEU A 141 -9.31 24.31 -5.12
C LEU A 141 -9.70 23.71 -6.47
N ALA A 142 -9.26 24.29 -7.59
CA ALA A 142 -9.43 23.71 -8.91
C ALA A 142 -8.71 22.35 -8.98
N VAL A 143 -7.46 22.26 -8.53
CA VAL A 143 -6.71 21.00 -8.46
C VAL A 143 -7.41 19.95 -7.57
N ALA A 144 -8.02 20.34 -6.46
CA ALA A 144 -8.78 19.45 -5.58
C ALA A 144 -10.16 19.01 -6.16
N ALA A 145 -10.90 19.91 -6.82
CA ALA A 145 -12.16 19.61 -7.48
C ALA A 145 -11.98 18.67 -8.69
N ILE A 146 -10.82 18.76 -9.35
CA ILE A 146 -10.38 17.88 -10.43
C ILE A 146 -10.13 16.46 -9.93
N GLN A 147 -9.60 16.30 -8.72
CA GLN A 147 -9.35 15.00 -8.10
C GLN A 147 -10.62 14.31 -7.58
N GLN A 148 -11.66 15.05 -7.19
CA GLN A 148 -12.97 14.46 -6.85
C GLN A 148 -13.76 13.97 -8.09
N LYS A 149 -13.50 14.52 -9.28
CA LYS A 149 -14.17 14.12 -10.54
C LYS A 149 -13.76 12.73 -11.06
N VAL A 150 -12.80 12.06 -10.42
CA VAL A 150 -12.34 10.69 -10.78
C VAL A 150 -13.06 9.60 -9.95
N SER A 151 -13.98 9.94 -9.03
CA SER A 151 -14.75 8.95 -8.26
C SER A 151 -16.28 9.05 -8.41
N GLY A 152 -16.78 9.45 -9.57
CA GLY A 152 -18.14 9.13 -10.04
C GLY A 152 -19.30 9.82 -9.35
N VAL A 153 -19.76 10.94 -9.93
CA VAL A 153 -21.17 11.35 -9.95
C VAL A 153 -21.50 11.76 -11.38
N ASP A 154 -22.46 11.06 -11.99
CA ASP A 154 -22.97 11.33 -13.33
C ASP A 154 -23.72 12.67 -13.38
N THR A 155 -23.28 13.58 -14.25
CA THR A 155 -24.16 14.55 -14.90
C THR A 155 -23.82 14.61 -16.38
N LYS A 156 -24.76 14.15 -17.21
CA LYS A 156 -24.72 14.21 -18.68
C LYS A 156 -24.44 15.64 -19.16
N GLY A 157 -23.46 15.81 -20.03
CA GLY A 157 -23.34 17.02 -20.84
C GLY A 157 -21.93 17.33 -21.35
N SER A 158 -21.74 17.16 -22.67
CA SER A 158 -20.69 17.77 -23.50
C SER A 158 -19.26 17.20 -23.39
N GLY A 159 -18.84 16.56 -24.48
CA GLY A 159 -17.47 16.15 -24.72
C GLY A 159 -16.57 17.33 -25.07
N ARG A 160 -15.43 17.42 -24.38
CA ARG A 160 -14.14 17.90 -24.90
C ARG A 160 -13.07 17.48 -23.91
N SER A 161 -12.02 16.83 -24.41
CA SER A 161 -10.81 16.50 -23.67
C SER A 161 -10.32 17.74 -22.91
N GLY A 162 -10.19 17.60 -21.59
CA GLY A 162 -9.86 18.69 -20.67
C GLY A 162 -8.55 19.36 -21.04
N LYS A 163 -8.63 20.65 -21.41
CA LYS A 163 -7.52 21.58 -21.40
C LYS A 163 -7.21 21.89 -19.94
N TRP A 164 -6.11 21.32 -19.45
CA TRP A 164 -5.60 21.46 -18.09
C TRP A 164 -4.62 22.62 -18.01
N ASP A 165 -5.08 23.84 -18.23
CA ASP A 165 -4.25 25.02 -18.12
C ASP A 165 -5.14 26.15 -17.57
N LEU A 166 -4.83 26.66 -16.36
CA LEU A 166 -5.11 28.08 -16.08
C LEU A 166 -4.44 28.88 -17.19
N ALA A 167 -5.14 29.86 -17.76
CA ALA A 167 -4.61 30.60 -18.90
C ALA A 167 -3.29 31.27 -18.49
N PRO A 168 -2.23 31.23 -19.34
CA PRO A 168 -0.92 31.81 -19.03
C PRO A 168 -0.99 33.23 -18.47
N GLU A 169 -1.95 34.01 -18.98
CA GLU A 169 -2.20 35.39 -18.63
C GLU A 169 -2.71 35.60 -17.19
N GLU A 170 -3.29 34.60 -16.52
CA GLU A 170 -3.82 34.73 -15.16
C GLU A 170 -2.76 34.49 -14.08
N VAL A 171 -1.80 33.60 -14.35
CA VAL A 171 -0.64 33.36 -13.47
C VAL A 171 0.37 34.51 -13.59
N GLU A 172 0.61 34.99 -14.81
CA GLU A 172 1.51 36.11 -15.07
C GLU A 172 0.95 37.45 -14.54
N ARG A 173 -0.39 37.60 -14.49
CA ARG A 173 -1.09 38.77 -13.93
C ARG A 173 -1.16 38.74 -12.39
N ALA A 174 -0.96 37.58 -11.76
CA ALA A 174 -0.89 37.42 -10.31
C ALA A 174 0.55 37.57 -9.76
N MET A 175 1.56 37.53 -10.63
CA MET A 175 2.96 37.78 -10.27
C MET A 175 3.23 39.30 -10.36
N THR A 176 3.54 39.91 -9.23
CA THR A 176 4.09 41.26 -9.17
C THR A 176 5.61 41.20 -9.21
N ASP A 177 6.29 42.27 -9.66
CA ASP A 177 7.76 42.32 -9.67
C ASP A 177 8.37 42.31 -8.25
N GLU A 178 7.54 42.48 -7.22
CA GLU A 178 7.93 42.45 -5.80
C GLU A 178 7.88 41.03 -5.17
N ASP A 179 7.35 40.03 -5.88
CA ASP A 179 7.23 38.67 -5.36
C ASP A 179 8.57 37.91 -5.35
N GLU A 180 8.85 37.21 -4.25
CA GLU A 180 10.08 36.42 -4.06
C GLU A 180 10.11 35.21 -5.02
N LYS A 181 11.19 35.08 -5.81
CA LYS A 181 11.36 34.03 -6.83
C LYS A 181 12.55 33.14 -6.51
N ILE A 182 12.32 31.83 -6.47
CA ILE A 182 13.37 30.80 -6.34
C ILE A 182 13.55 30.14 -7.70
N GLU A 183 14.68 30.44 -8.34
CA GLU A 183 15.09 29.77 -9.57
C GLU A 183 15.77 28.44 -9.25
N VAL A 184 15.19 27.35 -9.76
CA VAL A 184 15.71 26.01 -9.51
C VAL A 184 16.76 25.69 -10.58
N ALA A 185 18.03 25.70 -10.18
CA ALA A 185 19.14 25.29 -11.03
C ALA A 185 19.40 23.77 -10.95
N PHE A 186 19.99 23.20 -11.99
CA PHE A 186 20.51 21.84 -11.92
C PHE A 186 21.80 21.80 -11.09
N PRO A 187 22.01 20.78 -10.24
CA PRO A 187 23.28 20.59 -9.55
C PRO A 187 24.44 20.48 -10.56
N GLU A 188 25.56 21.15 -10.30
CA GLU A 188 26.74 21.13 -11.17
C GLU A 188 27.37 19.73 -11.23
N ASP A 189 27.39 19.02 -10.11
CA ASP A 189 27.86 17.63 -10.06
C ASP A 189 26.78 16.65 -10.50
N GLN A 190 27.05 15.96 -11.60
CA GLN A 190 26.20 14.90 -12.14
C GLN A 190 25.96 13.75 -11.14
N ARG A 191 26.92 13.44 -10.26
CA ARG A 191 26.76 12.42 -9.22
C ARG A 191 25.74 12.86 -8.18
N GLN A 192 25.85 14.10 -7.72
CA GLN A 192 24.94 14.70 -6.77
C GLN A 192 23.51 14.83 -7.34
N LYS A 193 23.38 15.20 -8.62
CA LYS A 193 22.10 15.19 -9.33
C LYS A 193 21.43 13.81 -9.33
N VAL A 194 22.17 12.75 -9.67
CA VAL A 194 21.64 11.37 -9.69
C VAL A 194 21.23 10.92 -8.29
N LEU A 195 21.99 11.30 -7.27
CA LEU A 195 21.67 11.03 -5.86
C LEU A 195 20.35 11.72 -5.47
N ILE A 196 20.22 13.02 -5.76
CA ILE A 196 19.03 13.82 -5.47
C ILE A 196 17.80 13.26 -6.21
N ASP A 197 17.90 12.96 -7.51
CA ASP A 197 16.81 12.39 -8.30
C ASP A 197 16.35 11.04 -7.72
N ARG A 198 17.30 10.20 -7.30
CA ARG A 198 17.00 8.89 -6.70
C ARG A 198 16.31 9.04 -5.36
N LEU A 199 16.84 9.90 -4.48
CA LEU A 199 16.27 10.13 -3.16
C LEU A 199 14.88 10.75 -3.26
N ALA A 200 14.70 11.75 -4.12
CA ALA A 200 13.42 12.41 -4.34
C ALA A 200 12.33 11.42 -4.80
N ARG A 201 12.69 10.44 -5.62
CA ARG A 201 11.78 9.37 -6.04
C ARG A 201 11.28 8.50 -4.88
N TYR A 202 12.17 8.14 -3.96
CA TYR A 202 11.79 7.36 -2.78
C TYR A 202 11.01 8.20 -1.78
N VAL A 203 11.39 9.46 -1.57
CA VAL A 203 10.69 10.36 -0.66
C VAL A 203 9.29 10.74 -1.19
N ALA A 204 9.11 10.95 -2.49
CA ALA A 204 7.80 11.17 -3.08
C ALA A 204 6.86 9.95 -2.91
N LYS A 205 7.42 8.73 -2.84
CA LYS A 205 6.66 7.49 -2.64
C LYS A 205 6.37 7.20 -1.17
N ASP A 206 7.38 7.28 -0.32
CA ASP A 206 7.37 6.80 1.07
C ASP A 206 7.14 7.93 2.10
N GLY A 207 7.27 9.19 1.67
CA GLY A 207 6.95 10.39 2.42
C GLY A 207 8.05 10.89 3.36
N GLN A 208 7.71 11.94 4.12
CA GLN A 208 8.61 12.66 5.04
C GLN A 208 9.27 11.79 6.15
N PRO A 209 8.66 10.69 6.65
CA PRO A 209 9.34 9.82 7.61
C PRO A 209 10.63 9.19 7.07
N LEU A 210 10.71 8.92 5.76
CA LEU A 210 11.93 8.42 5.12
C LEU A 210 13.01 9.50 5.07
N GLU A 211 12.62 10.72 4.69
CA GLU A 211 13.52 11.88 4.62
C GLU A 211 14.16 12.16 5.98
N ASN A 212 13.37 12.17 7.06
CA ASN A 212 13.88 12.42 8.41
C ASN A 212 14.90 11.37 8.86
N LYS A 213 14.64 10.08 8.58
CA LYS A 213 15.58 8.99 8.90
C LYS A 213 16.90 9.11 8.15
N ILE A 214 16.85 9.48 6.88
CA ILE A 214 18.06 9.65 6.06
C ILE A 214 18.84 10.88 6.53
N ARG A 215 18.13 11.98 6.84
CA ARG A 215 18.73 13.20 7.37
C ARG A 215 19.44 12.97 8.72
N GLU A 216 18.82 12.24 9.64
CA GLU A 216 19.43 11.93 10.95
C GLU A 216 20.66 11.04 10.81
N LYS A 217 20.62 10.08 9.88
CA LYS A 217 21.72 9.15 9.65
C LYS A 217 22.93 9.81 8.97
N GLU A 218 22.69 10.75 8.07
CA GLU A 218 23.72 11.34 7.19
C GLU A 218 24.06 12.80 7.55
N ILE A 219 23.78 13.23 8.78
CA ILE A 219 23.91 14.65 9.23
C ILE A 219 25.34 15.24 9.12
N GLY A 220 26.36 14.41 8.94
CA GLY A 220 27.76 14.82 8.74
C GLY A 220 28.32 14.53 7.35
N ASN A 221 27.50 14.05 6.41
CA ASN A 221 27.94 13.66 5.07
C ASN A 221 27.73 14.82 4.08
N PRO A 222 28.81 15.35 3.45
CA PRO A 222 28.70 16.46 2.50
C PRO A 222 27.83 16.13 1.27
N GLU A 223 27.71 14.86 0.88
CA GLU A 223 26.84 14.45 -0.24
C GLU A 223 25.34 14.65 0.08
N TYR A 224 24.96 14.68 1.36
CA TYR A 224 23.58 14.86 1.84
C TYR A 224 23.33 16.24 2.47
N ALA A 225 24.28 17.17 2.36
CA ALA A 225 24.16 18.52 2.91
C ALA A 225 22.90 19.26 2.42
N PHE A 226 22.41 18.95 1.22
CA PHE A 226 21.16 19.50 0.67
C PHE A 226 19.90 19.18 1.50
N LEU A 227 19.95 18.16 2.37
CA LEU A 227 18.86 17.81 3.30
C LEU A 227 18.84 18.70 4.56
N THR A 228 19.94 19.39 4.88
CA THR A 228 20.06 20.27 6.04
C THR A 228 20.16 21.74 5.62
N GLU A 229 20.81 22.00 4.49
CA GLU A 229 21.04 23.33 3.91
C GLU A 229 19.99 23.62 2.84
N HIS A 230 18.75 23.86 3.27
CA HIS A 230 17.61 24.00 2.37
C HIS A 230 17.64 25.22 1.44
N GLY A 231 18.47 26.22 1.75
CA GLY A 231 18.67 27.42 0.91
C GLY A 231 19.77 27.26 -0.15
N SER A 232 20.44 26.10 -0.20
CA SER A 232 21.42 25.79 -1.26
C SER A 232 20.72 25.54 -2.60
N SER A 233 21.46 25.70 -3.71
CA SER A 233 20.99 25.34 -5.06
C SER A 233 20.52 23.89 -5.13
N GLU A 234 21.25 22.98 -4.47
CA GLU A 234 20.97 21.55 -4.41
C GLU A 234 19.73 21.27 -3.55
N GLY A 235 19.57 22.03 -2.46
CA GLY A 235 18.38 21.99 -1.60
C GLY A 235 17.13 22.42 -2.35
N HIS A 236 17.21 23.52 -3.13
CA HIS A 236 16.12 23.96 -4.00
C HIS A 236 15.78 22.90 -5.06
N TYR A 237 16.79 22.33 -5.72
CA TYR A 237 16.58 21.27 -6.72
C TYR A 237 15.93 20.02 -6.11
N TYR A 238 16.40 19.54 -4.95
CA TYR A 238 15.80 18.39 -4.25
C TYR A 238 14.33 18.64 -3.90
N ARG A 239 14.01 19.79 -3.30
CA ARG A 239 12.63 20.11 -2.87
C ARG A 239 11.69 20.26 -4.06
N TRP A 240 12.13 20.97 -5.10
CA TRP A 240 11.40 21.05 -6.37
C TRP A 240 11.17 19.66 -6.96
N ARG A 241 12.18 18.79 -6.92
CA ARG A 241 12.09 17.45 -7.51
C ARG A 241 11.11 16.55 -6.78
N VAL A 242 11.11 16.56 -5.45
CA VAL A 242 10.12 15.82 -4.64
C VAL A 242 8.71 16.32 -4.95
N TRP A 243 8.52 17.64 -4.99
CA TRP A 243 7.23 18.25 -5.30
C TRP A 243 6.76 17.90 -6.72
N SER A 244 7.64 18.01 -7.71
CA SER A 244 7.35 17.69 -9.11
C SER A 244 6.86 16.25 -9.26
N LEU A 245 7.53 15.29 -8.62
CA LEU A 245 7.13 13.88 -8.62
C LEU A 245 5.82 13.63 -7.86
N LEU A 246 5.59 14.30 -6.73
CA LEU A 246 4.33 14.19 -5.97
C LEU A 246 3.13 14.68 -6.77
N MET A 247 3.34 15.66 -7.65
CA MET A 247 2.33 16.23 -8.53
C MET A 247 2.16 15.46 -9.85
N GLY A 248 2.87 14.35 -10.03
CA GLY A 248 2.72 13.45 -11.17
C GLY A 248 3.57 13.81 -12.39
N ASP A 249 4.52 14.74 -12.26
CA ASP A 249 5.52 14.97 -13.30
C ASP A 249 6.43 13.75 -13.44
N ARG A 250 7.04 13.61 -14.62
CA ARG A 250 7.93 12.49 -14.95
C ARG A 250 9.39 12.89 -14.76
N GLU A 251 10.23 11.88 -14.68
CA GLU A 251 11.67 12.02 -14.45
C GLU A 251 12.37 12.88 -15.53
N ARG A 252 11.88 12.84 -16.77
CA ARG A 252 12.44 13.58 -17.91
C ARG A 252 11.47 14.57 -18.56
N LYS A 253 10.28 14.77 -17.97
CA LYS A 253 9.25 15.67 -18.47
C LYS A 253 8.47 16.22 -17.28
N TRP A 254 8.62 17.52 -17.03
CA TRP A 254 7.97 18.21 -15.92
C TRP A 254 7.36 19.53 -16.41
N ARG A 255 6.56 20.14 -15.54
CA ARG A 255 5.97 21.45 -15.80
C ARG A 255 7.05 22.53 -15.65
N GLU A 256 7.19 23.38 -16.66
CA GLU A 256 8.15 24.50 -16.69
C GLU A 256 7.56 25.81 -16.14
N ARG A 257 6.30 25.81 -15.74
CA ARG A 257 5.60 27.01 -15.29
C ARG A 257 5.95 27.34 -13.83
N PRO A 258 6.14 28.62 -13.48
CA PRO A 258 6.29 29.05 -12.09
C PRO A 258 5.10 28.60 -11.24
N PHE A 259 5.38 28.21 -10.00
CA PHE A 259 4.35 27.74 -9.06
C PHE A 259 4.74 28.05 -7.62
N GLN A 260 3.78 28.08 -6.70
CA GLN A 260 4.04 28.20 -5.27
C GLN A 260 3.84 26.84 -4.59
N MET A 261 4.77 26.43 -3.73
CA MET A 261 4.62 25.21 -2.93
C MET A 261 3.67 25.40 -1.75
N ALA A 262 3.48 26.65 -1.32
CA ALA A 262 2.63 27.02 -0.20
C ALA A 262 2.04 28.41 -0.39
N VAL A 263 0.87 28.63 0.20
CA VAL A 263 0.13 29.89 0.14
C VAL A 263 0.97 31.02 0.72
N GLY A 264 1.20 32.09 -0.06
CA GLY A 264 2.04 33.22 0.34
C GLY A 264 3.55 32.92 0.39
N GLY A 265 3.98 31.76 -0.13
CA GLY A 265 5.39 31.40 -0.25
C GLY A 265 6.03 31.89 -1.56
N PRO A 266 7.35 31.71 -1.70
CA PRO A 266 8.07 32.13 -2.90
C PRO A 266 7.60 31.36 -4.14
N PHE A 267 7.68 32.01 -5.31
CA PHE A 267 7.44 31.38 -6.60
C PHE A 267 8.65 30.55 -7.02
N TRP A 268 8.44 29.26 -7.21
CA TRP A 268 9.42 28.30 -7.69
C TRP A 268 9.40 28.28 -9.22
N VAL A 269 10.53 28.61 -9.83
CA VAL A 269 10.72 28.57 -11.28
C VAL A 269 11.47 27.26 -11.62
N PRO A 270 10.79 26.28 -12.26
CA PRO A 270 11.40 25.02 -12.65
C PRO A 270 12.57 25.20 -13.63
N PRO A 271 13.56 24.29 -13.63
CA PRO A 271 14.59 24.29 -14.65
C PRO A 271 13.97 24.02 -16.02
N LYS A 272 14.42 24.73 -17.06
CA LYS A 272 13.96 24.50 -18.44
C LYS A 272 14.49 23.16 -18.96
N LEU A 273 13.67 22.43 -19.70
CA LEU A 273 14.13 21.26 -20.42
C LEU A 273 15.06 21.69 -21.56
N ASP A 274 16.15 20.95 -21.72
CA ASP A 274 17.02 21.11 -22.88
C ASP A 274 16.29 20.67 -24.16
N ALA A 275 16.57 21.37 -25.26
CA ALA A 275 15.91 21.12 -26.54
C ALA A 275 16.13 19.68 -27.05
N ALA A 276 17.24 19.04 -26.67
CA ALA A 276 17.54 17.66 -27.03
C ALA A 276 16.64 16.66 -26.28
N THR A 277 16.49 16.78 -24.95
CA THR A 277 15.56 15.96 -24.17
C THR A 277 14.11 16.20 -24.59
N LYS A 278 13.71 17.45 -24.86
CA LYS A 278 12.36 17.76 -25.35
C LYS A 278 12.06 17.04 -26.67
N LYS A 279 13.01 17.10 -27.62
CA LYS A 279 12.90 16.40 -28.92
C LYS A 279 12.90 14.88 -28.77
N TYR A 280 13.70 14.33 -27.85
CA TYR A 280 13.73 12.89 -27.56
C TYR A 280 12.39 12.40 -26.98
N GLU A 281 11.85 13.09 -25.99
CA GLU A 281 10.56 12.75 -25.37
C GLU A 281 9.38 12.92 -26.35
N GLU A 282 9.40 13.95 -27.22
CA GLU A 282 8.43 14.10 -28.30
C GLU A 282 8.51 12.95 -29.32
N GLN A 283 9.72 12.51 -29.68
CA GLN A 283 9.92 11.35 -30.56
C GLN A 283 9.47 10.04 -29.90
N GLU A 284 9.79 9.81 -28.62
CA GLU A 284 9.32 8.65 -27.86
C GLU A 284 7.81 8.62 -27.69
N GLU A 285 7.19 9.77 -27.42
CA GLU A 285 5.73 9.92 -27.32
C GLU A 285 5.07 9.64 -28.67
N LYS A 286 5.65 10.12 -29.76
CA LYS A 286 5.21 9.80 -31.13
C LYS A 286 5.34 8.31 -31.45
N ARG A 287 6.47 7.67 -31.10
CA ARG A 287 6.68 6.22 -31.25
C ARG A 287 5.69 5.41 -30.42
N ARG A 288 5.36 5.88 -29.21
CA ARG A 288 4.36 5.23 -28.34
C ARG A 288 2.96 5.34 -28.94
N GLN A 289 2.58 6.54 -29.40
CA GLN A 289 1.31 6.75 -30.08
C GLN A 289 1.22 5.94 -31.37
N GLU A 290 2.32 5.82 -32.11
CA GLU A 290 2.39 4.96 -33.30
C GLU A 290 2.23 3.48 -32.94
N ARG A 291 2.87 2.98 -31.88
CA ARG A 291 2.66 1.61 -31.38
C ARG A 291 1.22 1.37 -30.92
N GLU A 292 0.60 2.34 -30.27
CA GLU A 292 -0.81 2.25 -29.87
C GLU A 292 -1.73 2.26 -31.09
N LYS A 293 -1.47 3.15 -32.07
CA LYS A 293 -2.21 3.18 -33.34
C LYS A 293 -2.02 1.90 -34.15
N GLU A 294 -0.82 1.32 -34.15
CA GLU A 294 -0.51 0.04 -34.79
C GLU A 294 -1.28 -1.09 -34.12
N LYS A 295 -1.31 -1.16 -32.78
CA LYS A 295 -2.14 -2.12 -32.04
C LYS A 295 -3.63 -1.95 -32.35
N VAL A 296 -4.13 -0.72 -32.40
CA VAL A 296 -5.53 -0.45 -32.76
C VAL A 296 -5.80 -0.87 -34.20
N ARG A 297 -4.89 -0.56 -35.13
CA ARG A 297 -5.00 -0.95 -36.55
C ARG A 297 -4.95 -2.45 -36.73
N GLU A 298 -4.06 -3.16 -36.02
CA GLU A 298 -3.97 -4.61 -36.03
C GLU A 298 -5.26 -5.25 -35.49
N ARG A 299 -5.83 -4.68 -34.41
CA ARG A 299 -7.15 -5.07 -33.88
C ARG A 299 -8.27 -4.81 -34.89
N GLU A 300 -8.23 -3.70 -35.61
CA GLU A 300 -9.20 -3.38 -36.67
C GLU A 300 -9.06 -4.26 -37.91
N GLU A 301 -7.84 -4.60 -38.32
CA GLU A 301 -7.56 -5.52 -39.44
C GLU A 301 -8.02 -6.93 -39.08
N LYS A 302 -7.73 -7.43 -37.87
CA LYS A 302 -8.27 -8.69 -37.34
C LYS A 302 -9.81 -8.68 -37.30
N ARG A 303 -10.42 -7.54 -36.94
CA ARG A 303 -11.88 -7.35 -36.96
C ARG A 303 -12.43 -7.38 -38.39
N LYS A 304 -11.80 -6.69 -39.34
CA LYS A 304 -12.21 -6.68 -40.75
C LYS A 304 -12.01 -8.03 -41.43
N GLU A 305 -10.96 -8.77 -41.07
CA GLU A 305 -10.71 -10.14 -41.55
C GLU A 305 -11.80 -11.09 -41.04
N ARG A 306 -12.15 -10.99 -39.75
CA ARG A 306 -13.27 -11.73 -39.15
C ARG A 306 -14.59 -11.36 -39.82
N ASP A 307 -14.89 -10.08 -40.00
CA ASP A 307 -16.15 -9.63 -40.60
C ASP A 307 -16.20 -9.95 -42.11
N GLY A 308 -15.05 -9.93 -42.80
CA GLY A 308 -14.86 -10.31 -44.19
C GLY A 308 -15.07 -11.81 -44.45
N ARG A 309 -14.67 -12.67 -43.50
CA ARG A 309 -14.87 -14.14 -43.52
C ARG A 309 -16.35 -14.53 -43.68
N TYR A 310 -17.25 -13.66 -43.26
CA TYR A 310 -18.70 -13.89 -43.27
C TYR A 310 -19.48 -13.06 -44.30
N LYS A 311 -18.78 -12.20 -45.04
CA LYS A 311 -19.36 -11.15 -45.89
C LYS A 311 -20.30 -11.67 -46.99
N TYR A 312 -20.15 -12.93 -47.40
CA TYR A 312 -20.92 -13.54 -48.48
C TYR A 312 -21.75 -14.76 -48.03
N MET A 313 -21.93 -14.95 -46.72
CA MET A 313 -22.72 -16.07 -46.19
C MET A 313 -24.19 -15.67 -45.96
N THR A 314 -25.11 -16.55 -46.33
CA THR A 314 -26.54 -16.38 -46.03
C THR A 314 -26.81 -16.52 -44.53
N GLY A 315 -27.89 -15.93 -44.00
CA GLY A 315 -28.16 -15.88 -42.56
C GLY A 315 -28.10 -17.24 -41.84
N ARG A 316 -28.54 -18.32 -42.51
CA ARG A 316 -28.49 -19.71 -41.99
C ARG A 316 -27.09 -20.33 -42.02
N GLN A 317 -26.26 -19.93 -42.97
CA GLN A 317 -24.85 -20.35 -43.07
C GLN A 317 -23.98 -19.58 -42.06
N LEU A 318 -24.30 -18.30 -41.84
CA LEU A 318 -23.72 -17.46 -40.81
C LEU A 318 -23.96 -18.05 -39.42
N GLU A 319 -25.21 -18.47 -39.15
CA GLU A 319 -25.62 -19.09 -37.89
C GLU A 319 -24.88 -20.41 -37.65
N LYS A 320 -24.84 -21.31 -38.64
CA LYS A 320 -24.07 -22.57 -38.55
C LYS A 320 -22.57 -22.38 -38.39
N ALA A 321 -21.97 -21.40 -39.07
CA ALA A 321 -20.54 -21.12 -38.96
C ALA A 321 -20.19 -20.51 -37.59
N ARG A 322 -21.03 -19.58 -37.09
CA ARG A 322 -20.92 -19.02 -35.74
C ARG A 322 -21.15 -20.07 -34.67
N GLU A 323 -22.07 -21.01 -34.88
CA GLU A 323 -22.33 -22.13 -33.98
C GLU A 323 -21.16 -23.12 -33.94
N LYS A 324 -20.52 -23.37 -35.08
CA LYS A 324 -19.32 -24.22 -35.19
C LYS A 324 -18.07 -23.58 -34.57
N GLU A 325 -17.92 -22.26 -34.62
CA GLU A 325 -16.86 -21.53 -33.91
C GLU A 325 -17.15 -21.36 -32.42
N ARG A 326 -18.41 -21.06 -32.03
CA ARG A 326 -18.87 -21.08 -30.62
C ARG A 326 -18.68 -22.46 -29.98
N GLY A 327 -18.82 -23.53 -30.76
CA GLY A 327 -18.56 -24.90 -30.30
C GLY A 327 -17.08 -25.26 -30.13
N ARG A 328 -16.14 -24.48 -30.68
CA ARG A 328 -14.70 -24.80 -30.64
C ARG A 328 -13.88 -23.90 -29.72
N ALA A 329 -14.30 -22.67 -29.47
CA ALA A 329 -13.53 -21.70 -28.67
C ALA A 329 -14.25 -21.11 -27.44
N ALA A 330 -15.57 -21.31 -27.27
CA ALA A 330 -16.37 -20.43 -26.39
C ALA A 330 -16.87 -21.05 -25.07
N LYS A 331 -16.19 -22.02 -24.42
CA LYS A 331 -16.68 -22.60 -23.15
C LYS A 331 -15.64 -22.99 -22.08
N THR A 332 -14.37 -22.61 -22.21
CA THR A 332 -13.35 -23.05 -21.23
C THR A 332 -12.32 -21.98 -20.84
N ALA A 333 -12.37 -20.80 -21.43
CA ALA A 333 -11.41 -19.72 -21.19
C ALA A 333 -12.15 -18.38 -21.07
N LEU A 334 -11.62 -17.48 -20.24
CA LEU A 334 -12.09 -16.12 -20.08
C LEU A 334 -11.76 -15.32 -21.34
N THR A 335 -12.59 -14.34 -21.67
CA THR A 335 -12.23 -13.31 -22.66
C THR A 335 -11.20 -12.35 -22.09
N ASP A 336 -10.47 -11.63 -22.94
CA ASP A 336 -9.47 -10.63 -22.50
C ASP A 336 -10.05 -9.61 -21.50
N ASP A 337 -11.28 -9.14 -21.75
CA ASP A 337 -11.95 -8.17 -20.86
C ASP A 337 -12.33 -8.79 -19.50
N GLU A 338 -12.79 -10.05 -19.50
CA GLU A 338 -13.11 -10.81 -18.28
C GLU A 338 -11.85 -11.15 -17.47
N TYR A 339 -10.75 -11.46 -18.16
CA TYR A 339 -9.43 -11.68 -17.56
C TYR A 339 -8.93 -10.42 -16.85
N ASP A 340 -9.00 -9.26 -17.52
CA ASP A 340 -8.61 -7.97 -16.96
C ASP A 340 -9.50 -7.61 -15.77
N GLN A 341 -10.82 -7.83 -15.89
CA GLN A 341 -11.77 -7.61 -14.81
C GLN A 341 -11.44 -8.46 -13.57
N LEU A 342 -11.22 -9.77 -13.73
CA LEU A 342 -10.86 -10.65 -12.61
C LEU A 342 -9.52 -10.22 -11.99
N SER A 343 -8.54 -9.88 -12.83
CA SER A 343 -7.23 -9.41 -12.38
C SER A 343 -7.32 -8.16 -11.53
N ASP A 344 -8.15 -7.19 -11.92
CA ASP A 344 -8.39 -5.95 -11.18
C ASP A 344 -9.13 -6.21 -9.86
N MET A 345 -10.13 -7.10 -9.86
CA MET A 345 -10.82 -7.54 -8.65
C MET A 345 -9.83 -8.18 -7.65
N LEU A 346 -8.93 -9.04 -8.13
CA LEU A 346 -7.91 -9.69 -7.30
C LEU A 346 -6.86 -8.71 -6.77
N ARG A 347 -6.46 -7.69 -7.54
CA ARG A 347 -5.54 -6.61 -7.11
C ARG A 347 -6.16 -5.75 -6.00
N GLY A 348 -7.44 -5.42 -6.13
CA GLY A 348 -8.19 -4.58 -5.19
C GLY A 348 -8.87 -5.33 -4.03
N LEU A 349 -8.64 -6.64 -3.92
CA LEU A 349 -9.32 -7.50 -2.95
C LEU A 349 -8.89 -7.16 -1.52
N THR A 350 -9.87 -7.10 -0.62
CA THR A 350 -9.67 -6.88 0.82
C THR A 350 -10.52 -7.90 1.57
N ASN A 351 -10.33 -8.03 2.89
CA ASN A 351 -11.16 -8.91 3.71
C ASN A 351 -12.62 -8.42 3.91
N SER A 352 -13.13 -7.60 2.99
CA SER A 352 -14.51 -7.12 2.96
C SER A 352 -15.41 -8.20 2.37
N ARG A 353 -16.44 -8.59 3.13
CA ARG A 353 -17.46 -9.55 2.69
C ARG A 353 -18.11 -9.15 1.35
N ARG A 354 -18.31 -7.85 1.11
CA ARG A 354 -18.87 -7.35 -0.15
C ARG A 354 -17.95 -7.67 -1.34
N LYS A 355 -16.67 -7.31 -1.23
CA LYS A 355 -15.70 -7.54 -2.32
C LYS A 355 -15.45 -9.03 -2.57
N ILE A 356 -15.40 -9.84 -1.50
CA ILE A 356 -15.26 -11.30 -1.63
C ILE A 356 -16.49 -11.88 -2.34
N LYS A 357 -17.71 -11.48 -1.95
CA LYS A 357 -18.95 -11.90 -2.60
C LYS A 357 -18.99 -11.53 -4.08
N GLU A 358 -18.56 -10.31 -4.44
CA GLU A 358 -18.51 -9.85 -5.83
C GLU A 358 -17.55 -10.71 -6.66
N ALA A 359 -16.34 -10.96 -6.17
CA ALA A 359 -15.35 -11.78 -6.88
C ALA A 359 -15.77 -13.27 -6.95
N MET A 360 -16.41 -13.79 -5.90
CA MET A 360 -16.97 -15.14 -5.88
C MET A 360 -18.14 -15.26 -6.88
N GLY A 361 -19.00 -14.26 -6.96
CA GLY A 361 -20.08 -14.19 -7.95
C GLY A 361 -19.53 -14.27 -9.36
N PHE A 362 -18.53 -13.44 -9.67
CA PHE A 362 -17.82 -13.49 -10.96
C PHE A 362 -17.28 -14.90 -11.25
N ALA A 363 -16.60 -15.54 -10.29
CA ALA A 363 -16.06 -16.88 -10.49
C ALA A 363 -17.16 -17.93 -10.76
N LEU A 364 -18.30 -17.85 -10.08
CA LEU A 364 -19.41 -18.79 -10.30
C LEU A 364 -20.13 -18.54 -11.62
N ASP A 365 -20.23 -17.29 -12.07
CA ASP A 365 -20.81 -16.92 -13.37
C ASP A 365 -19.96 -17.44 -14.54
N HIS A 366 -18.63 -17.56 -14.34
CA HIS A 366 -17.66 -18.06 -15.32
C HIS A 366 -17.08 -19.43 -14.92
N ALA A 367 -17.89 -20.30 -14.29
CA ALA A 367 -17.45 -21.60 -13.81
C ALA A 367 -17.00 -22.57 -14.93
N ASP A 368 -17.43 -22.33 -16.17
CA ASP A 368 -16.96 -23.02 -17.36
C ASP A 368 -15.48 -22.71 -17.67
N ALA A 369 -15.01 -21.50 -17.34
CA ALA A 369 -13.59 -21.11 -17.35
C ALA A 369 -12.86 -21.36 -16.01
N SER A 370 -13.32 -22.32 -15.21
CA SER A 370 -12.78 -22.61 -13.87
C SER A 370 -11.27 -22.88 -13.81
N GLU A 371 -10.67 -23.41 -14.89
CA GLU A 371 -9.23 -23.63 -14.98
C GLU A 371 -8.44 -22.31 -14.93
N GLU A 372 -8.83 -21.36 -15.77
CA GLU A 372 -8.16 -20.05 -15.86
C GLU A 372 -8.43 -19.19 -14.63
N VAL A 373 -9.66 -19.24 -14.09
CA VAL A 373 -10.02 -18.55 -12.84
C VAL A 373 -9.15 -19.06 -11.67
N VAL A 374 -8.99 -20.37 -11.53
CA VAL A 374 -8.15 -20.97 -10.47
C VAL A 374 -6.68 -20.65 -10.69
N GLN A 375 -6.21 -20.70 -11.93
CA GLN A 375 -4.84 -20.36 -12.27
C GLN A 375 -4.51 -18.91 -11.89
N LEU A 376 -5.35 -17.94 -12.28
CA LEU A 376 -5.18 -16.53 -11.90
C LEU A 376 -5.19 -16.32 -10.39
N LEU A 377 -6.09 -17.01 -9.68
CA LEU A 377 -6.17 -16.93 -8.24
C LEU A 377 -4.89 -17.47 -7.58
N ALA A 378 -4.40 -18.63 -8.03
CA ALA A 378 -3.18 -19.25 -7.53
C ALA A 378 -1.93 -18.42 -7.84
N GLU A 379 -1.79 -17.91 -9.07
CA GLU A 379 -0.69 -17.04 -9.48
C GLU A 379 -0.68 -15.74 -8.68
N SER A 380 -1.85 -15.11 -8.51
CA SER A 380 -1.96 -13.89 -7.71
C SER A 380 -1.56 -14.14 -6.25
N LEU A 381 -1.94 -15.27 -5.66
CA LEU A 381 -1.50 -15.69 -4.33
C LEU A 381 0.01 -15.96 -4.29
N GLY A 382 0.60 -16.46 -5.38
CA GLY A 382 2.03 -16.73 -5.57
C GLY A 382 2.91 -15.49 -5.66
N LEU A 383 2.37 -14.35 -6.10
CA LEU A 383 3.16 -13.12 -6.28
C LEU A 383 3.83 -12.67 -4.97
N LYS A 384 5.16 -12.55 -4.98
CA LYS A 384 5.99 -12.13 -3.83
C LYS A 384 5.68 -10.70 -3.37
N ALA A 385 5.30 -9.84 -4.30
CA ALA A 385 4.95 -8.44 -4.02
C ALA A 385 3.58 -8.28 -3.32
N THR A 386 2.73 -9.32 -3.31
CA THR A 386 1.40 -9.23 -2.70
C THR A 386 1.52 -9.16 -1.18
N PRO A 387 0.93 -8.15 -0.51
CA PRO A 387 0.93 -8.06 0.96
C PRO A 387 0.15 -9.20 1.63
N ALA A 388 0.56 -9.60 2.84
CA ALA A 388 -0.08 -10.66 3.61
C ALA A 388 -1.61 -10.48 3.80
N PRO A 389 -2.16 -9.29 4.09
CA PRO A 389 -3.61 -9.10 4.20
C PRO A 389 -4.37 -9.40 2.91
N VAL A 390 -3.77 -9.12 1.74
CA VAL A 390 -4.37 -9.39 0.43
C VAL A 390 -4.29 -10.89 0.12
N LYS A 391 -3.19 -11.57 0.49
CA LYS A 391 -3.10 -13.03 0.39
C LYS A 391 -4.18 -13.73 1.21
N VAL A 392 -4.44 -13.27 2.44
CA VAL A 392 -5.56 -13.80 3.26
C VAL A 392 -6.90 -13.55 2.58
N ALA A 393 -7.14 -12.36 2.03
CA ALA A 393 -8.40 -12.07 1.33
C ALA A 393 -8.62 -12.97 0.10
N ARG A 394 -7.56 -13.23 -0.67
CA ARG A 394 -7.60 -14.15 -1.83
C ARG A 394 -7.80 -15.61 -1.40
N LEU A 395 -7.24 -16.02 -0.25
CA LEU A 395 -7.50 -17.32 0.34
C LEU A 395 -8.97 -17.47 0.80
N HIS A 396 -9.56 -16.42 1.37
CA HIS A 396 -11.00 -16.43 1.68
C HIS A 396 -11.87 -16.53 0.42
N LEU A 397 -11.53 -15.79 -0.64
CA LEU A 397 -12.22 -15.95 -1.93
C LEU A 397 -12.10 -17.39 -2.47
N LEU A 398 -10.90 -17.98 -2.41
CA LEU A 398 -10.68 -19.37 -2.79
C LEU A 398 -11.56 -20.32 -1.97
N SER A 399 -11.62 -20.12 -0.65
CA SER A 399 -12.45 -20.90 0.26
C SER A 399 -13.95 -20.76 -0.05
N ASP A 400 -14.42 -19.56 -0.39
CA ASP A 400 -15.82 -19.31 -0.74
C ASP A 400 -16.17 -19.96 -2.09
N ILE A 401 -15.27 -19.91 -3.09
CA ILE A 401 -15.44 -20.64 -4.36
C ILE A 401 -15.49 -22.15 -4.10
N LEU A 402 -14.61 -22.67 -3.25
CA LEU A 402 -14.59 -24.09 -2.89
C LEU A 402 -15.89 -24.51 -2.19
N HIS A 403 -16.38 -23.72 -1.23
CA HIS A 403 -17.65 -23.98 -0.54
C HIS A 403 -18.82 -24.07 -1.54
N ASN A 404 -18.86 -23.15 -2.49
CA ASN A 404 -19.92 -23.08 -3.49
C ASN A 404 -19.70 -24.03 -4.69
N SER A 405 -18.60 -24.79 -4.71
CA SER A 405 -18.38 -25.80 -5.76
C SER A 405 -19.42 -26.93 -5.71
N SER A 406 -20.07 -27.14 -4.56
CA SER A 406 -21.19 -28.08 -4.41
C SER A 406 -22.57 -27.44 -4.66
N ALA A 407 -22.65 -26.15 -5.00
CA ALA A 407 -23.90 -25.51 -5.35
C ALA A 407 -24.44 -26.06 -6.69
N PRO A 408 -25.76 -26.02 -6.92
CA PRO A 408 -26.38 -26.48 -8.17
C PRO A 408 -26.18 -25.47 -9.32
N VAL A 409 -24.95 -24.99 -9.50
CA VAL A 409 -24.52 -24.10 -10.57
C VAL A 409 -23.75 -24.92 -11.61
N ARG A 410 -24.03 -24.68 -12.89
CA ARG A 410 -23.41 -25.40 -13.99
C ARG A 410 -21.88 -25.26 -13.92
N HIS A 411 -21.15 -26.36 -14.01
CA HIS A 411 -19.68 -26.41 -13.94
C HIS A 411 -19.04 -25.98 -12.59
N ALA A 412 -19.81 -25.61 -11.57
CA ALA A 412 -19.23 -25.23 -10.27
C ALA A 412 -18.44 -26.37 -9.59
N ALA A 413 -18.86 -27.62 -9.79
CA ALA A 413 -18.15 -28.80 -9.28
C ALA A 413 -16.71 -28.92 -9.85
N SER A 414 -16.45 -28.35 -11.03
CA SER A 414 -15.11 -28.34 -11.63
C SER A 414 -14.10 -27.59 -10.76
N TYR A 415 -14.52 -26.57 -10.01
CA TYR A 415 -13.65 -25.85 -9.07
C TYR A 415 -13.04 -26.77 -8.02
N ARG A 416 -13.76 -27.78 -7.52
CA ARG A 416 -13.24 -28.70 -6.50
C ARG A 416 -11.99 -29.43 -6.99
N THR A 417 -12.03 -29.96 -8.21
CA THR A 417 -10.91 -30.67 -8.83
C THR A 417 -9.77 -29.72 -9.18
N ARG A 418 -10.07 -28.58 -9.81
CA ARG A 418 -9.05 -27.59 -10.20
C ARG A 418 -8.32 -27.01 -8.99
N LEU A 419 -9.05 -26.70 -7.92
CA LEU A 419 -8.46 -26.26 -6.67
C LEU A 419 -7.62 -27.36 -6.01
N GLN A 420 -8.04 -28.62 -6.07
CA GLN A 420 -7.24 -29.73 -5.52
C GLN A 420 -5.85 -29.81 -6.17
N ASP A 421 -5.75 -29.58 -7.48
CA ASP A 421 -4.47 -29.57 -8.19
C ASP A 421 -3.64 -28.31 -7.89
N ALA A 422 -4.27 -27.14 -7.70
CA ALA A 422 -3.57 -25.86 -7.47
C ALA A 422 -3.16 -25.60 -6.00
N LEU A 423 -3.91 -26.15 -5.04
CA LEU A 423 -3.73 -25.89 -3.61
C LEU A 423 -2.33 -26.19 -3.07
N PRO A 424 -1.65 -27.28 -3.45
CA PRO A 424 -0.28 -27.54 -2.99
C PRO A 424 0.66 -26.37 -3.29
N GLN A 425 0.63 -25.85 -4.52
CA GLN A 425 1.44 -24.69 -4.94
C GLN A 425 1.07 -23.43 -4.16
N VAL A 426 -0.24 -23.19 -3.97
CA VAL A 426 -0.73 -22.04 -3.20
C VAL A 426 -0.21 -22.09 -1.76
N PHE A 427 -0.24 -23.26 -1.11
CA PHE A 427 0.21 -23.40 0.27
C PHE A 427 1.73 -23.31 0.42
N ASP A 428 2.51 -23.73 -0.57
CA ASP A 428 3.95 -23.45 -0.59
C ASP A 428 4.23 -21.94 -0.76
N ALA A 429 3.44 -21.23 -1.57
CA ALA A 429 3.54 -19.76 -1.67
C ALA A 429 3.12 -19.04 -0.38
N LEU A 430 2.12 -19.56 0.34
CA LEU A 430 1.71 -19.04 1.65
C LEU A 430 2.78 -19.30 2.72
N ARG A 431 3.48 -20.45 2.67
CA ARG A 431 4.66 -20.72 3.52
C ARG A 431 5.73 -19.65 3.33
N LEU A 432 6.11 -19.37 2.09
CA LEU A 432 7.10 -18.31 1.78
C LEU A 432 6.63 -16.92 2.26
N ALA A 433 5.33 -16.64 2.17
CA ALA A 433 4.77 -15.39 2.70
C ALA A 433 4.83 -15.33 4.22
N ARG A 434 4.62 -16.45 4.92
CA ARG A 434 4.76 -16.54 6.38
C ARG A 434 6.21 -16.28 6.82
N GLU A 435 7.19 -16.91 6.15
CA GLU A 435 8.62 -16.68 6.41
C GLU A 435 8.98 -15.19 6.22
N ALA A 436 8.45 -14.54 5.18
CA ALA A 436 8.64 -13.11 4.96
C ALA A 436 7.97 -12.22 6.02
N GLU A 437 6.83 -12.63 6.60
CA GLU A 437 6.21 -11.93 7.74
C GLU A 437 6.98 -12.15 9.04
N GLU A 438 7.59 -13.32 9.24
CA GLU A 438 8.41 -13.63 10.41
C GLU A 438 9.64 -12.72 10.47
N ALA A 439 10.26 -12.44 9.32
CA ALA A 439 11.36 -11.48 9.19
C ALA A 439 10.95 -10.03 9.56
N LYS A 440 9.66 -9.68 9.49
CA LYS A 440 9.16 -8.36 9.92
C LYS A 440 8.82 -8.31 11.40
N GLY A 441 8.43 -9.45 11.99
CA GLY A 441 8.14 -9.57 13.40
C GLY A 441 7.27 -10.78 13.74
N ARG A 442 7.57 -11.43 14.88
CA ARG A 442 6.94 -12.67 15.34
C ARG A 442 5.42 -12.59 15.44
N MET A 443 4.89 -11.47 15.95
CA MET A 443 3.45 -11.26 16.12
C MET A 443 2.69 -11.16 14.77
N SER A 444 3.32 -10.59 13.73
CA SER A 444 2.72 -10.49 12.40
C SER A 444 2.58 -11.88 11.76
N ALA A 445 3.65 -12.68 11.83
CA ALA A 445 3.66 -14.06 11.34
C ALA A 445 2.62 -14.92 12.05
N GLN A 446 2.52 -14.85 13.38
CA GLN A 446 1.50 -15.59 14.15
C GLN A 446 0.06 -15.17 13.78
N SER A 447 -0.19 -13.88 13.56
CA SER A 447 -1.50 -13.39 13.11
C SER A 447 -1.85 -13.91 11.72
N PHE A 448 -0.88 -13.97 10.80
CA PHE A 448 -1.07 -14.52 9.46
C PHE A 448 -1.29 -16.03 9.50
N GLU A 449 -0.46 -16.77 10.24
CA GLU A 449 -0.57 -18.22 10.42
C GLU A 449 -1.94 -18.61 10.99
N SER A 450 -2.39 -17.92 12.04
CA SER A 450 -3.69 -18.17 12.66
C SER A 450 -4.86 -18.05 11.69
N LYS A 451 -4.78 -17.09 10.74
CA LYS A 451 -5.83 -16.88 9.73
C LYS A 451 -5.84 -17.99 8.69
N VAL A 452 -4.67 -18.41 8.20
CA VAL A 452 -4.54 -19.49 7.21
C VAL A 452 -4.96 -20.83 7.81
N MET A 453 -4.51 -21.15 9.03
CA MET A 453 -4.88 -22.40 9.72
C MET A 453 -6.38 -22.49 10.02
N ARG A 454 -7.03 -21.36 10.33
CA ARG A 454 -8.49 -21.32 10.51
C ARG A 454 -9.24 -21.76 9.24
N VAL A 455 -8.76 -21.38 8.06
CA VAL A 455 -9.36 -21.80 6.78
C VAL A 455 -9.23 -23.31 6.59
N LEU A 456 -8.04 -23.88 6.86
CA LEU A 456 -7.83 -25.33 6.77
C LEU A 456 -8.71 -26.11 7.77
N GLY A 457 -8.87 -25.63 9.00
CA GLY A 457 -9.78 -26.25 9.98
C GLY A 457 -11.24 -26.24 9.54
N VAL A 458 -11.68 -25.20 8.84
CA VAL A 458 -13.03 -25.16 8.22
C VAL A 458 -13.15 -26.22 7.12
N TRP A 459 -12.13 -26.38 6.28
CA TRP A 459 -12.13 -27.37 5.20
C TRP A 459 -12.10 -28.82 5.70
N GLU A 460 -11.42 -29.07 6.82
CA GLU A 460 -11.46 -30.36 7.51
C GLU A 460 -12.90 -30.71 7.92
N GLY A 461 -13.65 -29.74 8.45
CA GLY A 461 -15.07 -29.90 8.78
C GLY A 461 -15.98 -30.11 7.57
N TRP A 462 -15.65 -29.54 6.41
CA TRP A 462 -16.45 -29.73 5.18
C TRP A 462 -16.28 -31.10 4.54
N SER A 463 -15.21 -31.85 4.87
CA SER A 463 -14.90 -33.15 4.27
C SER A 463 -14.88 -33.15 2.72
N LEU A 464 -14.53 -32.00 2.11
CA LEU A 464 -14.42 -31.88 0.65
C LEU A 464 -13.12 -32.50 0.10
N TYR A 465 -12.10 -32.67 0.93
CA TYR A 465 -10.86 -33.32 0.57
C TYR A 465 -10.50 -34.42 1.58
N PRO A 466 -9.72 -35.44 1.17
CA PRO A 466 -9.23 -36.47 2.09
C PRO A 466 -8.45 -35.84 3.27
N PRO A 467 -8.56 -36.37 4.50
CA PRO A 467 -7.83 -35.85 5.66
C PRO A 467 -6.31 -35.80 5.46
N LEU A 468 -5.75 -36.78 4.73
CA LEU A 468 -4.32 -36.81 4.39
C LEU A 468 -3.92 -35.62 3.51
N PHE A 469 -4.78 -35.21 2.58
CA PHE A 469 -4.53 -34.06 1.70
C PHE A 469 -4.52 -32.76 2.49
N ILE A 470 -5.50 -32.55 3.38
CA ILE A 470 -5.53 -31.38 4.27
C ILE A 470 -4.30 -31.36 5.19
N SER A 471 -3.94 -32.50 5.77
CA SER A 471 -2.75 -32.62 6.62
C SER A 471 -1.45 -32.29 5.87
N GLY A 472 -1.36 -32.62 4.57
CA GLY A 472 -0.21 -32.23 3.76
C GLY A 472 -0.16 -30.75 3.40
N LEU A 473 -1.31 -30.09 3.22
CA LEU A 473 -1.36 -28.63 3.09
C LEU A 473 -0.91 -27.94 4.39
N GLU A 474 -1.39 -28.40 5.55
CA GLU A 474 -0.97 -27.90 6.86
C GLU A 474 0.54 -28.10 7.09
N ALA A 475 1.03 -29.32 6.84
CA ALA A 475 2.45 -29.64 6.98
C ALA A 475 3.30 -28.78 6.05
N THR A 476 2.86 -28.58 4.80
CA THR A 476 3.55 -27.71 3.83
C THR A 476 3.59 -26.27 4.31
N PHE A 477 2.49 -25.75 4.84
CA PHE A 477 2.43 -24.38 5.34
C PHE A 477 3.36 -24.13 6.52
N ARG A 478 3.42 -25.09 7.46
CA ARG A 478 4.16 -24.96 8.72
C ARG A 478 5.63 -25.32 8.61
N ARG A 479 6.01 -26.12 7.62
CA ARG A 479 7.38 -26.58 7.39
C ARG A 479 8.37 -25.42 7.28
N ARG A 480 9.50 -25.54 7.97
CA ARG A 480 10.70 -24.72 7.76
C ARG A 480 11.75 -25.51 6.97
N GLN A 481 12.78 -24.81 6.50
CA GLN A 481 13.87 -25.46 5.78
C GLN A 481 14.62 -26.45 6.69
N GLU A 482 14.82 -26.12 7.98
CA GLU A 482 15.53 -27.02 8.91
C GLU A 482 14.78 -28.34 9.11
N ASP A 483 13.45 -28.33 9.01
CA ASP A 483 12.62 -29.52 9.19
C ASP A 483 12.81 -30.52 8.02
N LEU A 484 13.09 -30.01 6.81
CA LEU A 484 13.44 -30.84 5.65
C LEU A 484 14.84 -31.41 5.75
N ASP A 485 15.80 -30.60 6.21
CA ASP A 485 17.19 -31.03 6.36
C ASP A 485 17.28 -32.18 7.38
N ARG A 486 16.50 -32.12 8.47
CA ARG A 486 16.35 -33.20 9.46
C ARG A 486 15.54 -34.40 8.96
N ALA A 487 14.76 -34.23 7.90
CA ALA A 487 13.99 -35.31 7.27
C ALA A 487 14.77 -36.01 6.15
N LYS A 488 16.04 -35.61 5.92
CA LYS A 488 16.92 -36.25 4.93
C LYS A 488 17.27 -37.67 5.37
N PRO A 489 16.94 -38.70 4.58
CA PRO A 489 17.35 -40.07 4.88
C PRO A 489 18.86 -40.21 4.69
N GLU A 490 19.53 -40.80 5.67
CA GLU A 490 20.96 -41.11 5.60
C GLU A 490 21.20 -42.36 4.74
N GLY A 491 22.22 -42.33 3.88
CA GLY A 491 22.64 -43.49 3.08
C GLY A 491 21.73 -43.88 1.91
N VAL A 492 20.69 -43.09 1.60
CA VAL A 492 19.79 -43.34 0.47
C VAL A 492 20.25 -42.56 -0.76
N ALA A 493 20.66 -43.26 -1.83
CA ALA A 493 20.99 -42.63 -3.09
C ALA A 493 19.72 -42.28 -3.89
N GLU A 494 19.75 -41.15 -4.58
CA GLU A 494 18.58 -40.69 -5.36
C GLU A 494 18.21 -41.64 -6.51
N ALA A 495 19.20 -42.33 -7.09
CA ALA A 495 19.01 -43.29 -8.17
C ALA A 495 18.20 -44.54 -7.75
N ASP A 496 18.19 -44.86 -6.46
CA ASP A 496 17.49 -46.04 -5.92
C ASP A 496 16.01 -45.75 -5.61
N LEU A 497 15.57 -44.49 -5.78
CA LEU A 497 14.23 -44.05 -5.43
C LEU A 497 13.27 -44.13 -6.63
N ASP A 498 12.12 -44.77 -6.42
CA ASP A 498 10.98 -44.76 -7.35
C ASP A 498 10.32 -43.37 -7.38
N ARG A 499 10.85 -42.48 -8.21
CA ARG A 499 10.33 -41.12 -8.39
C ARG A 499 8.83 -41.10 -8.78
N PRO A 500 8.34 -41.84 -9.78
CA PRO A 500 6.91 -41.88 -10.10
C PRO A 500 6.02 -42.30 -8.92
N GLY A 501 6.46 -43.30 -8.15
CA GLY A 501 5.76 -43.72 -6.94
C GLY A 501 5.69 -42.64 -5.87
N LEU A 502 6.79 -41.89 -5.68
CA LEU A 502 6.88 -40.77 -4.75
C LEU A 502 6.02 -39.58 -5.20
N GLU A 503 6.01 -39.23 -6.48
CA GLU A 503 5.16 -38.17 -7.05
C GLU A 503 3.68 -38.49 -6.86
N LYS A 504 3.28 -39.75 -7.08
CA LYS A 504 1.90 -40.20 -6.83
C LYS A 504 1.51 -40.04 -5.36
N LYS A 505 2.39 -40.44 -4.43
CA LYS A 505 2.17 -40.27 -2.98
C LYS A 505 2.11 -38.80 -2.59
N ALA A 506 3.00 -37.97 -3.11
CA ALA A 506 3.03 -36.53 -2.87
C ALA A 506 1.73 -35.86 -3.35
N LYS A 507 1.25 -36.20 -4.55
CA LYS A 507 -0.02 -35.70 -5.09
C LYS A 507 -1.22 -36.11 -4.23
N GLN A 508 -1.28 -37.37 -3.80
CA GLN A 508 -2.34 -37.86 -2.89
C GLN A 508 -2.33 -37.14 -1.53
N ALA A 509 -1.14 -36.80 -1.06
CA ALA A 509 -0.93 -36.09 0.19
C ALA A 509 -1.09 -34.57 0.08
N GLY A 510 -1.28 -33.99 -1.12
CA GLY A 510 -1.36 -32.53 -1.27
C GLY A 510 -0.03 -31.80 -1.09
N LEU A 511 1.09 -32.48 -1.36
CA LEU A 511 2.42 -31.89 -1.29
C LEU A 511 2.81 -31.29 -2.64
N HIS A 512 3.33 -30.06 -2.62
CA HIS A 512 3.82 -29.40 -3.83
C HIS A 512 5.18 -29.95 -4.26
N PHE A 513 5.33 -30.16 -5.56
CA PHE A 513 6.60 -30.49 -6.21
C PHE A 513 6.65 -29.94 -7.63
N THR A 514 7.88 -29.84 -8.16
CA THR A 514 8.15 -29.40 -9.53
C THR A 514 9.02 -30.44 -10.24
N ASP A 515 9.14 -30.36 -11.57
CA ASP A 515 10.03 -31.27 -12.33
C ASP A 515 11.50 -31.13 -11.94
N ALA A 516 11.89 -29.96 -11.40
CA ALA A 516 13.21 -29.69 -10.86
C ALA A 516 13.44 -30.32 -9.47
N ASP A 517 12.38 -30.74 -8.78
CA ASP A 517 12.50 -31.41 -7.49
C ASP A 517 13.00 -32.85 -7.72
N GLY A 518 14.12 -33.18 -7.08
CA GLY A 518 14.66 -34.54 -7.07
C GLY A 518 13.80 -35.52 -6.26
N ALA A 519 13.98 -36.82 -6.51
CA ALA A 519 13.27 -37.90 -5.80
C ALA A 519 13.56 -37.88 -4.29
N LEU A 520 14.77 -37.48 -3.92
CA LEU A 520 15.18 -37.33 -2.53
C LEU A 520 14.39 -36.24 -1.80
N LEU A 521 14.14 -35.10 -2.46
CA LEU A 521 13.36 -33.99 -1.88
C LEU A 521 11.90 -34.39 -1.68
N LEU A 522 11.32 -35.15 -2.62
CA LEU A 522 9.98 -35.72 -2.46
C LEU A 522 9.89 -36.64 -1.24
N LEU A 523 10.89 -37.52 -1.07
CA LEU A 523 10.97 -38.41 0.09
C LEU A 523 11.12 -37.64 1.41
N GLN A 524 11.94 -36.58 1.44
CA GLN A 524 12.05 -35.67 2.59
C GLN A 524 10.71 -35.02 2.95
N LYS A 525 9.99 -34.47 1.95
CA LYS A 525 8.67 -33.85 2.15
C LYS A 525 7.65 -34.85 2.71
N LEU A 526 7.63 -36.08 2.20
CA LEU A 526 6.76 -37.16 2.70
C LEU A 526 7.15 -37.62 4.12
N THR A 527 8.44 -37.67 4.42
CA THR A 527 8.96 -38.04 5.74
C THR A 527 8.59 -36.98 6.79
N HIS A 528 8.75 -35.71 6.43
CA HIS A 528 8.29 -34.58 7.24
C HIS A 528 6.77 -34.64 7.49
N LEU A 529 5.97 -34.91 6.45
CA LEU A 529 4.52 -35.08 6.60
C LEU A 529 4.18 -36.20 7.60
N ASN A 530 4.83 -37.34 7.51
CA ASN A 530 4.60 -38.45 8.45
C ASN A 530 4.92 -38.06 9.89
N LYS A 531 5.98 -37.27 10.13
CA LYS A 531 6.28 -36.71 11.46
C LYS A 531 5.20 -35.73 11.91
N TYR A 532 4.77 -34.82 11.04
CA TYR A 532 3.69 -33.87 11.32
C TYR A 532 2.37 -34.54 11.72
N ILE A 533 1.96 -35.58 11.00
CA ILE A 533 0.72 -36.32 11.29
C ILE A 533 0.80 -36.99 12.67
N LYS A 534 1.96 -37.56 13.03
CA LYS A 534 2.18 -38.15 14.35
C LYS A 534 2.07 -37.11 15.47
N ALA A 535 2.73 -35.95 15.30
CA ALA A 535 2.64 -34.84 16.25
C ALA A 535 1.21 -34.34 16.44
N LYS A 536 0.50 -34.11 15.32
CA LYS A 536 -0.90 -33.68 15.32
C LYS A 536 -1.80 -34.68 16.04
N ALA A 537 -1.60 -35.98 15.82
CA ALA A 537 -2.36 -37.03 16.50
C ALA A 537 -2.05 -37.11 18.01
N ALA A 538 -0.81 -36.78 18.41
CA ALA A 538 -0.39 -36.73 19.81
C ALA A 538 -0.85 -35.45 20.53
N GLY A 539 -1.49 -34.50 19.84
CA GLY A 539 -1.89 -33.22 20.41
C GLY A 539 -0.73 -32.31 20.83
N ARG A 540 0.48 -32.58 20.30
CA ARG A 540 1.71 -31.86 20.62
C ARG A 540 2.11 -30.96 19.47
N ASP A 541 2.71 -29.81 19.77
CA ASP A 541 3.45 -29.09 18.73
C ASP A 541 4.68 -29.92 18.31
N LEU A 542 5.07 -29.84 17.03
CA LEU A 542 6.20 -30.60 16.47
C LEU A 542 7.49 -30.49 17.31
N ALA A 543 7.69 -29.37 18.01
CA ALA A 543 8.81 -29.14 18.92
C ALA A 543 8.69 -29.94 20.23
N GLU A 544 7.49 -30.11 20.78
CA GLU A 544 7.23 -30.81 22.04
C GLU A 544 7.27 -32.34 21.87
N GLU A 545 6.88 -32.85 20.70
CA GLU A 545 7.05 -34.28 20.39
C GLU A 545 8.53 -34.65 20.22
N GLU A 546 9.36 -33.75 19.69
CA GLU A 546 10.82 -33.95 19.58
C GLU A 546 11.51 -33.97 20.95
N ASP A 547 11.14 -33.09 21.88
CA ASP A 547 11.68 -33.10 23.24
C ASP A 547 11.31 -34.39 23.97
N ALA A 548 10.05 -34.83 23.84
CA ALA A 548 9.59 -36.10 24.40
C ALA A 548 10.26 -37.32 23.73
N ALA A 549 10.57 -37.28 22.43
CA ALA A 549 11.26 -38.36 21.72
C ALA A 549 12.74 -38.45 22.13
N LYS A 550 13.41 -37.31 22.35
CA LYS A 550 14.77 -37.26 22.91
C LYS A 550 14.80 -37.77 24.34
N GLU A 551 13.81 -37.38 25.15
CA GLU A 551 13.68 -37.83 26.54
C GLU A 551 13.38 -39.34 26.61
N ALA A 552 12.53 -39.86 25.73
CA ALA A 552 12.27 -41.30 25.62
C ALA A 552 13.49 -42.09 25.11
N ALA A 553 14.25 -41.55 24.14
CA ALA A 553 15.48 -42.18 23.67
C ALA A 553 16.59 -42.16 24.74
N ALA A 554 16.70 -41.08 25.50
CA ALA A 554 17.60 -40.99 26.65
C ALA A 554 17.20 -41.97 27.76
N ALA A 555 15.90 -42.11 28.04
CA ALA A 555 15.38 -43.07 29.01
C ALA A 555 15.60 -44.53 28.57
N ALA A 556 15.41 -44.83 27.28
CA ALA A 556 15.68 -46.18 26.73
C ALA A 556 17.17 -46.52 26.74
N ALA A 557 18.06 -45.55 26.46
CA ALA A 557 19.50 -45.73 26.59
C ALA A 557 19.93 -45.93 28.05
N ALA A 558 19.27 -45.25 29.00
CA ALA A 558 19.51 -45.41 30.43
C ALA A 558 18.96 -46.73 31.01
N ALA A 559 17.95 -47.35 30.37
CA ALA A 559 17.39 -48.63 30.80
C ALA A 559 18.07 -49.85 30.14
N GLY A 560 18.91 -49.63 29.13
CA GLY A 560 19.61 -50.67 28.37
C GLY A 560 21.10 -50.82 28.66
N GLY A 561 21.64 -50.03 29.60
CA GLY A 561 23.01 -50.16 30.15
C GLY A 561 22.95 -50.52 31.62
#